data_AF-A0A397SLZ4-F1
#
_entry.id   AF-A0A397SLZ4-F1
#
_cell.length_a   1.000
_cell.length_b   1.000
_cell.length_c   1.000
_cell.angle_alpha   90.00
_cell.angle_beta   90.00
_cell.angle_gamma   90.00
#
_symmetry.space_group_name_H-M   'P 1'
#
loop_
_entity.id
_entity.type
_entity.pdbx_description
1 polymer ?
#
loop_
_entity_poly.entity_id
_entity_poly.type
_entity_poly.pdbx_seq_one_letter_code
_entity_poly.pdbx_strand_id
1 'polypeptide(L)'
;MYQPPALENDGVVLNFMNDGGRYSPRNNVSFREMLQSLVTKTNLKFTVFIETPSKPFSEWTFPKVCELYELSDDPNPDIDVYPVFSCGSASLNDEKSKAVVKHLMAELELRKKTTPLVLAYEATKSIYSYCYLASGVSLYENNFKIIPEKLVKGHNGQGNLDLAIECRSTGRIAGLVEVKKEDFKQGVAQATVQMESSLTCRKRKANEIDDECDMDKVWGIVTDAEKWYFMECTFDE
;
A
#
# COMPACT_ATOMS: atom_id res chain seq x y z
N MET A 1 -1.93 3.68 -23.51
CA MET A 1 -1.03 3.48 -22.35
C MET A 1 -1.59 4.33 -21.24
N TYR A 2 -2.03 3.74 -20.15
CA TYR A 2 -2.44 4.46 -18.95
C TYR A 2 -1.22 5.19 -18.36
N GLN A 3 -1.33 6.50 -18.13
CA GLN A 3 -0.38 7.27 -17.34
C GLN A 3 -0.98 7.43 -15.94
N PRO A 4 -0.35 6.87 -14.89
CA PRO A 4 -0.87 7.05 -13.54
C PRO A 4 -0.83 8.53 -13.15
N PRO A 5 -1.86 9.04 -12.45
CA PRO A 5 -1.83 10.39 -11.93
C PRO A 5 -0.66 10.56 -10.97
N ALA A 6 -0.09 11.76 -10.95
CA ALA A 6 0.99 12.17 -10.06
C ALA A 6 0.73 13.61 -9.63
N LEU A 7 0.82 13.91 -8.34
CA LEU A 7 0.82 15.29 -7.88
C LEU A 7 2.14 15.92 -8.36
N GLU A 8 2.05 16.84 -9.32
CA GLU A 8 3.16 17.73 -9.67
C GLU A 8 3.55 18.50 -8.41
N ASN A 9 4.61 18.06 -7.72
CA ASN A 9 5.54 18.83 -6.86
C ASN A 9 6.17 18.05 -5.68
N ASP A 10 5.89 16.76 -5.46
CA ASP A 10 6.47 16.00 -4.33
C ASP A 10 7.83 15.29 -4.65
N GLY A 11 8.76 15.95 -5.34
CA GLY A 11 10.19 15.61 -5.15
C GLY A 11 10.98 15.08 -6.34
N VAL A 12 11.21 15.90 -7.37
CA VAL A 12 12.46 15.76 -8.13
C VAL A 12 13.58 16.34 -7.28
N VAL A 13 14.45 15.45 -6.83
CA VAL A 13 15.61 15.78 -6.02
C VAL A 13 16.86 15.68 -6.87
N LEU A 14 17.61 16.78 -6.93
CA LEU A 14 18.91 16.80 -7.57
C LEU A 14 19.98 16.46 -6.55
N ASN A 15 20.67 15.34 -6.77
CA ASN A 15 21.91 15.02 -6.07
C ASN A 15 23.08 15.17 -7.03
N PHE A 16 24.26 15.49 -6.51
CA PHE A 16 25.44 15.80 -7.29
C PHE A 16 26.61 14.95 -6.82
N MET A 17 27.49 14.55 -7.74
CA MET A 17 28.71 13.84 -7.42
C MET A 17 29.91 14.44 -8.13
N ASN A 18 31.01 14.57 -7.39
CA ASN A 18 32.29 15.07 -7.88
C ASN A 18 33.40 14.26 -7.22
N ASP A 19 34.24 13.57 -8.01
CA ASP A 19 35.35 12.71 -7.56
C ASP A 19 35.01 11.75 -6.39
N GLY A 20 33.82 11.15 -6.43
CA GLY A 20 33.33 10.23 -5.39
C GLY A 20 32.71 10.91 -4.16
N GLY A 21 32.82 12.23 -4.03
CA GLY A 21 32.07 13.02 -3.04
C GLY A 21 30.62 13.24 -3.49
N ARG A 22 29.65 12.96 -2.61
CA ARG A 22 28.22 13.20 -2.85
C ARG A 22 27.75 14.50 -2.19
N TYR A 23 26.88 15.22 -2.89
CA TYR A 23 26.28 16.47 -2.45
C TYR A 23 24.77 16.43 -2.67
N SER A 24 24.01 16.92 -1.69
CA SER A 24 22.54 16.91 -1.71
C SER A 24 21.97 18.27 -1.31
N PRO A 25 22.27 19.35 -2.06
CA PRO A 25 21.74 20.67 -1.76
C PRO A 25 20.21 20.65 -1.88
N ARG A 26 19.54 21.29 -0.91
CA ARG A 26 18.07 21.36 -0.83
C ARG A 26 17.54 22.78 -0.96
N ASN A 27 18.43 23.75 -1.12
CA ASN A 27 18.09 25.16 -1.32
C ASN A 27 19.21 25.89 -2.08
N ASN A 28 18.94 27.12 -2.51
CA ASN A 28 19.89 27.93 -3.29
C ASN A 28 21.21 28.21 -2.54
N VAL A 29 21.17 28.32 -1.21
CA VAL A 29 22.34 28.62 -0.38
C VAL A 29 23.30 27.44 -0.41
N SER A 30 22.82 26.25 -0.04
CA SER A 30 23.61 25.00 -0.07
C SER A 30 24.08 24.64 -1.48
N PHE A 31 23.30 24.94 -2.51
CA PHE A 31 23.72 24.75 -3.90
C PHE A 31 24.88 25.68 -4.27
N ARG A 32 24.82 26.95 -3.88
CA ARG A 32 25.90 27.92 -4.10
C ARG A 32 27.18 27.53 -3.36
N GLU A 33 27.07 27.08 -2.11
CA GLU A 33 28.20 26.60 -1.31
C GLU A 33 28.88 25.40 -1.98
N MET A 34 28.10 24.46 -2.51
CA MET A 34 28.61 23.34 -3.29
C MET A 34 29.40 23.85 -4.51
N LEU A 35 28.81 24.73 -5.33
CA LEU A 35 29.47 25.27 -6.52
C LEU A 35 30.77 26.02 -6.18
N GLN A 36 30.78 26.81 -5.10
CA GLN A 36 31.97 27.51 -4.62
C GLN A 36 33.08 26.52 -4.19
N SER A 37 32.71 25.42 -3.54
CA SER A 37 33.65 24.35 -3.18
C SER A 37 34.31 23.73 -4.42
N LEU A 38 33.53 23.47 -5.47
CA LEU A 38 34.03 22.92 -6.73
C LEU A 38 35.01 23.86 -7.44
N VAL A 39 34.69 25.16 -7.49
CA VAL A 39 35.58 26.20 -8.05
C VAL A 39 36.89 26.27 -7.29
N THR A 40 36.85 26.26 -5.95
CA THR A 40 38.04 26.33 -5.09
C THR A 40 38.96 25.13 -5.30
N LYS A 41 38.40 23.95 -5.58
CA LYS A 41 39.15 22.73 -5.87
C LYS A 41 39.63 22.63 -7.32
N THR A 42 39.33 23.61 -8.17
CA THR A 42 39.54 23.57 -9.63
C THR A 42 38.89 22.38 -10.33
N ASN A 43 37.91 21.75 -9.69
CA ASN A 43 37.22 20.58 -10.23
C ASN A 43 35.83 20.96 -10.71
N LEU A 44 35.72 21.21 -12.01
CA LEU A 44 34.54 21.82 -12.63
C LEU A 44 33.58 20.79 -13.27
N LYS A 45 33.83 19.49 -13.10
CA LYS A 45 32.99 18.43 -13.67
C LYS A 45 32.24 17.70 -12.57
N PHE A 46 30.91 17.74 -12.59
CA PHE A 46 30.09 16.97 -11.67
C PHE A 46 29.00 16.21 -12.42
N THR A 47 28.55 15.12 -11.84
CA THR A 47 27.40 14.34 -12.32
C THR A 47 26.16 14.77 -11.54
N VAL A 48 25.04 14.98 -12.23
CA VAL A 48 23.75 15.23 -11.60
C VAL A 48 22.93 13.94 -11.64
N PHE A 49 22.42 13.54 -10.50
CA PHE A 49 21.42 12.50 -10.34
C PHE A 49 20.07 13.16 -10.14
N ILE A 50 19.15 12.86 -11.04
CA ILE A 50 17.75 13.23 -10.91
C ILE A 50 17.08 12.05 -10.21
N GLU A 51 16.87 12.19 -8.91
CA GLU A 51 16.14 11.21 -8.13
C GLU A 51 14.72 11.69 -7.95
N THR A 52 13.77 10.78 -8.09
CA THR A 52 12.42 10.94 -7.55
C THR A 52 12.36 10.03 -6.33
N PRO A 53 12.72 10.52 -5.12
CA PRO A 53 12.66 9.70 -3.93
C PRO A 53 11.23 9.18 -3.81
N SER A 54 11.09 7.87 -3.86
CA SER A 54 9.78 7.24 -3.72
C SER A 54 9.26 7.56 -2.32
N LYS A 55 8.22 8.39 -2.27
CA LYS A 55 7.51 8.77 -1.05
C LYS A 55 7.02 7.50 -0.33
N PRO A 56 7.19 7.37 1.00
CA PRO A 56 6.60 6.26 1.73
C PRO A 56 5.07 6.37 1.68
N PHE A 57 4.37 5.24 1.50
CA PHE A 57 2.91 5.28 1.39
C PHE A 57 2.22 5.92 2.60
N SER A 58 2.80 5.79 3.80
CA SER A 58 2.30 6.38 5.05
C SER A 58 2.32 7.92 5.10
N GLU A 59 3.03 8.59 4.18
CA GLU A 59 3.05 10.05 4.06
C GLU A 59 1.89 10.60 3.19
N TRP A 60 1.09 9.73 2.57
CA TRP A 60 -0.12 10.15 1.90
C TRP A 60 -1.19 10.54 2.91
N THR A 61 -1.69 11.76 2.78
CA THR A 61 -2.86 12.22 3.51
C THR A 61 -4.09 12.03 2.64
N PHE A 62 -5.24 11.88 3.29
CA PHE A 62 -6.51 11.69 2.58
C PHE A 62 -6.84 12.83 1.58
N PRO A 63 -6.72 14.12 1.94
CA PRO A 63 -6.94 15.20 0.97
C PRO A 63 -6.00 15.13 -0.25
N LYS A 64 -4.71 14.79 -0.06
CA LYS A 64 -3.76 14.64 -1.17
C LYS A 64 -4.13 13.48 -2.09
N VAL A 65 -4.68 12.39 -1.56
CA VAL A 65 -5.16 11.27 -2.37
C VAL A 65 -6.41 11.67 -3.15
N CYS A 66 -7.33 12.43 -2.54
CA CYS A 66 -8.48 12.97 -3.25
C CYS A 66 -8.09 13.92 -4.37
N GLU A 67 -7.10 14.79 -4.15
CA GLU A 67 -6.53 15.66 -5.18
C GLU A 67 -5.86 14.85 -6.30
N LEU A 68 -5.04 13.85 -5.93
CA LEU A 68 -4.32 13.00 -6.87
C LEU A 68 -5.26 12.26 -7.85
N TYR A 69 -6.36 11.72 -7.34
CA TYR A 69 -7.30 10.92 -8.11
C TYR A 69 -8.58 11.69 -8.49
N GLU A 70 -8.58 13.01 -8.36
CA GLU A 70 -9.71 13.89 -8.71
C GLU A 70 -11.04 13.46 -8.04
N LEU A 71 -10.97 12.97 -6.81
CA LEU A 71 -12.13 12.44 -6.06
C LEU A 71 -12.96 13.55 -5.40
N SER A 72 -12.34 14.69 -5.08
CA SER A 72 -13.01 15.82 -4.40
C SER A 72 -12.18 17.09 -4.47
N ASP A 73 -12.87 18.23 -4.62
CA ASP A 73 -12.30 19.58 -4.48
C ASP A 73 -12.38 20.12 -3.03
N ASP A 74 -12.97 19.36 -2.09
CA ASP A 74 -13.06 19.76 -0.68
C ASP A 74 -11.66 19.70 -0.02
N PRO A 75 -11.20 20.77 0.66
CA PRO A 75 -9.92 20.76 1.38
C PRO A 75 -9.86 19.76 2.55
N ASN A 76 -11.01 19.27 3.03
CA ASN A 76 -11.11 18.29 4.11
C ASN A 76 -12.19 17.22 3.79
N PRO A 77 -11.96 16.36 2.77
CA PRO A 77 -12.95 15.39 2.34
C PRO A 77 -13.14 14.28 3.38
N ASP A 78 -14.28 13.59 3.30
CA ASP A 78 -14.53 12.35 4.03
C ASP A 78 -14.46 11.13 3.11
N ILE A 79 -14.43 9.94 3.69
CA ILE A 79 -14.30 8.67 2.96
C ILE A 79 -15.52 8.35 2.09
N ASP A 80 -16.62 9.11 2.21
CA ASP A 80 -17.83 8.98 1.41
C ASP A 80 -17.68 9.51 -0.03
N VAL A 81 -16.53 10.13 -0.36
CA VAL A 81 -16.15 10.44 -1.74
C VAL A 81 -16.00 9.20 -2.61
N TYR A 82 -15.74 8.03 -2.02
CA TYR A 82 -15.72 6.78 -2.77
C TYR A 82 -17.13 6.25 -3.02
N PRO A 83 -17.43 5.80 -4.25
CA PRO A 83 -18.70 5.16 -4.53
C PRO A 83 -18.85 3.86 -3.73
N VAL A 84 -20.05 3.62 -3.20
CA VAL A 84 -20.38 2.36 -2.55
C VAL A 84 -20.48 1.26 -3.60
N PHE A 85 -19.79 0.14 -3.36
CA PHE A 85 -19.92 -1.06 -4.17
C PHE A 85 -20.58 -2.19 -3.37
N SER A 86 -21.14 -3.16 -4.09
CA SER A 86 -21.67 -4.38 -3.47
C SER A 86 -20.60 -5.47 -3.48
N CYS A 87 -20.19 -5.93 -2.30
CA CYS A 87 -19.47 -7.19 -2.17
C CYS A 87 -20.47 -8.34 -1.98
N GLY A 88 -20.26 -9.45 -2.68
CA GLY A 88 -21.05 -10.67 -2.48
C GLY A 88 -20.77 -11.31 -1.11
N SER A 89 -21.61 -12.26 -0.71
CA SER A 89 -21.39 -13.07 0.49
C SER A 89 -21.27 -14.55 0.13
N ALA A 90 -20.31 -15.23 0.76
CA ALA A 90 -20.17 -16.67 0.65
C ALA A 90 -21.02 -17.38 1.71
N SER A 91 -21.71 -18.46 1.32
CA SER A 91 -22.41 -19.31 2.28
C SER A 91 -21.40 -20.11 3.11
N LEU A 92 -21.59 -20.16 4.44
CA LEU A 92 -20.75 -20.91 5.37
C LEU A 92 -21.48 -22.13 5.95
N ASN A 93 -22.46 -22.66 5.23
CA ASN A 93 -23.35 -23.72 5.71
C ASN A 93 -22.79 -25.14 5.56
N ASP A 94 -21.72 -25.31 4.80
CA ASP A 94 -21.04 -26.60 4.67
C ASP A 94 -20.16 -26.92 5.89
N GLU A 95 -19.85 -28.20 6.08
CA GLU A 95 -19.13 -28.67 7.26
C GLU A 95 -17.69 -28.12 7.34
N LYS A 96 -17.02 -27.89 6.21
CA LYS A 96 -15.67 -27.29 6.19
C LYS A 96 -15.74 -25.86 6.69
N SER A 97 -16.66 -25.06 6.17
CA SER A 97 -16.85 -23.67 6.59
C SER A 97 -17.22 -23.55 8.07
N LYS A 98 -18.15 -24.39 8.56
CA LYS A 98 -18.50 -24.42 10.00
C LYS A 98 -17.30 -24.76 10.89
N ALA A 99 -16.47 -25.72 10.48
CA ALA A 99 -15.28 -26.09 11.22
C ALA A 99 -14.28 -24.92 11.30
N VAL A 100 -14.07 -24.20 10.20
CA VAL A 100 -13.21 -23.00 10.15
C VAL A 100 -13.77 -21.89 11.06
N VAL A 101 -15.07 -21.61 11.03
CA VAL A 101 -15.69 -20.61 11.91
C VAL A 101 -15.53 -21.00 13.38
N LYS A 102 -15.70 -22.28 13.72
CA LYS A 102 -15.48 -22.77 15.10
C LYS A 102 -14.03 -22.59 15.53
N HIS A 103 -13.07 -22.85 14.64
CA HIS A 103 -11.65 -22.63 14.91
C HIS A 103 -11.35 -21.14 15.12
N LEU A 104 -11.86 -20.26 14.27
CA LEU A 104 -11.75 -18.80 14.42
C LEU A 104 -12.25 -18.35 15.79
N MET A 105 -13.45 -18.78 16.20
CA MET A 105 -14.01 -18.41 17.51
C MET A 105 -13.12 -18.86 18.66
N ALA A 106 -12.57 -20.08 18.60
CA ALA A 106 -11.65 -20.59 19.61
C ALA A 106 -10.34 -19.78 19.66
N GLU A 107 -9.81 -19.38 18.50
CA GLU A 107 -8.62 -18.54 18.42
C GLU A 107 -8.88 -17.14 19.01
N LEU A 108 -9.98 -16.49 18.64
CA LEU A 108 -10.36 -15.18 19.17
C LEU A 108 -10.55 -15.20 20.70
N GLU A 109 -11.18 -16.25 21.24
CA GLU A 109 -11.33 -16.43 22.69
C GLU A 109 -9.99 -16.64 23.40
N LEU A 110 -9.06 -17.35 22.76
CA LEU A 110 -7.69 -17.48 23.28
C LEU A 110 -6.98 -16.13 23.27
N ARG A 111 -7.00 -15.40 22.15
CA ARG A 111 -6.35 -14.08 22.04
C ARG A 111 -6.93 -13.08 23.04
N LYS A 112 -8.24 -13.10 23.27
CA LYS A 112 -8.88 -12.26 24.29
C LYS A 112 -8.32 -12.48 25.70
N LYS A 113 -7.91 -13.71 26.03
CA LYS A 113 -7.29 -14.05 27.32
C LYS A 113 -5.82 -13.66 27.39
N THR A 114 -5.08 -13.78 26.28
CA THR A 114 -3.62 -13.60 26.27
C THR A 114 -3.18 -12.20 25.81
N THR A 115 -4.01 -11.49 25.06
CA THR A 115 -3.69 -10.25 24.35
C THR A 115 -4.91 -9.30 24.32
N PRO A 116 -5.30 -8.67 25.44
CA PRO A 116 -6.53 -7.87 25.51
C PRO A 116 -6.55 -6.64 24.58
N LEU A 117 -7.72 -6.34 24.00
CA LEU A 117 -7.91 -5.22 23.06
C LEU A 117 -8.02 -3.82 23.70
N VAL A 118 -8.24 -3.72 25.02
CA VAL A 118 -8.59 -2.47 25.74
C VAL A 118 -7.55 -1.35 25.61
N LEU A 119 -6.28 -1.68 25.33
CA LEU A 119 -5.19 -0.72 25.06
C LEU A 119 -4.38 -1.13 23.82
N ALA A 120 -5.03 -1.79 22.86
CA ALA A 120 -4.36 -2.34 21.70
C ALA A 120 -3.80 -1.24 20.78
N TYR A 121 -2.49 -1.28 20.58
CA TYR A 121 -1.81 -0.61 19.48
C TYR A 121 -2.02 -1.42 18.19
N GLU A 122 -1.59 -0.87 17.05
CA GLU A 122 -1.84 -1.44 15.72
C GLU A 122 -1.35 -2.89 15.60
N ALA A 123 -0.20 -3.26 16.18
CA ALA A 123 0.26 -4.64 16.11
C ALA A 123 -0.66 -5.62 16.86
N THR A 124 -1.25 -5.22 17.99
CA THR A 124 -2.25 -6.05 18.67
C THR A 124 -3.49 -6.23 17.81
N LYS A 125 -3.98 -5.14 17.19
CA LYS A 125 -5.12 -5.21 16.27
C LYS A 125 -4.80 -6.08 15.06
N SER A 126 -3.57 -6.03 14.55
CA SER A 126 -3.09 -6.85 13.44
C SER A 126 -3.13 -8.35 13.75
N ILE A 127 -2.86 -8.77 15.00
CA ILE A 127 -3.04 -10.16 15.42
C ILE A 127 -4.49 -10.62 15.24
N TYR A 128 -5.46 -9.80 15.66
CA TYR A 128 -6.88 -10.13 15.52
C TYR A 128 -7.31 -10.13 14.06
N SER A 129 -6.92 -9.11 13.28
CA SER A 129 -7.17 -9.06 11.84
C SER A 129 -6.61 -10.30 11.13
N TYR A 130 -5.40 -10.74 11.49
CA TYR A 130 -4.79 -11.94 10.98
C TYR A 130 -5.61 -13.20 11.28
N CYS A 131 -6.22 -13.33 12.48
CA CYS A 131 -7.07 -14.48 12.81
C CYS A 131 -8.26 -14.61 11.83
N TYR A 132 -8.95 -13.50 11.57
CA TYR A 132 -10.05 -13.45 10.60
C TYR A 132 -9.58 -13.81 9.18
N LEU A 133 -8.49 -13.19 8.74
CA LEU A 133 -7.96 -13.38 7.39
C LEU A 133 -7.44 -14.80 7.19
N ALA A 134 -6.70 -15.36 8.15
CA ALA A 134 -6.18 -16.72 8.09
C ALA A 134 -7.32 -17.74 7.99
N SER A 135 -8.40 -17.52 8.75
CA SER A 135 -9.61 -18.34 8.66
C SER A 135 -10.25 -18.23 7.28
N GLY A 136 -10.45 -17.02 6.75
CA GLY A 136 -11.00 -16.83 5.41
C GLY A 136 -10.13 -17.44 4.30
N VAL A 137 -8.82 -17.21 4.33
CA VAL A 137 -7.86 -17.74 3.36
C VAL A 137 -7.76 -19.27 3.45
N SER A 138 -7.94 -19.88 4.63
CA SER A 138 -7.93 -21.34 4.78
C SER A 138 -9.02 -22.05 3.95
N LEU A 139 -10.15 -21.37 3.69
CA LEU A 139 -11.20 -21.89 2.82
C LEU A 139 -10.71 -22.03 1.36
N TYR A 140 -9.75 -21.18 0.97
CA TYR A 140 -9.17 -21.07 -0.37
C TYR A 140 -7.64 -21.30 -0.37
N GLU A 141 -7.15 -22.14 0.54
CA GLU A 141 -5.72 -22.28 0.85
C GLU A 141 -4.85 -22.71 -0.35
N ASN A 142 -5.44 -23.40 -1.33
CA ASN A 142 -4.77 -23.81 -2.57
C ASN A 142 -4.56 -22.64 -3.54
N ASN A 143 -5.35 -21.58 -3.41
CA ASN A 143 -5.37 -20.44 -4.32
C ASN A 143 -4.64 -19.23 -3.72
N PHE A 144 -4.78 -19.01 -2.42
CA PHE A 144 -4.27 -17.81 -1.75
C PHE A 144 -3.38 -18.12 -0.54
N LYS A 145 -2.52 -17.16 -0.22
CA LYS A 145 -1.71 -17.13 1.01
C LYS A 145 -1.65 -15.72 1.56
N ILE A 146 -1.44 -15.60 2.87
CA ILE A 146 -1.19 -14.33 3.53
C ILE A 146 0.31 -14.12 3.64
N ILE A 147 0.78 -12.92 3.31
CA ILE A 147 2.16 -12.48 3.44
C ILE A 147 2.19 -11.21 4.29
N PRO A 148 2.67 -11.27 5.54
CA PRO A 148 2.91 -10.07 6.33
C PRO A 148 4.04 -9.24 5.74
N GLU A 149 4.00 -7.92 5.95
CA GLU A 149 5.11 -7.01 5.65
C GLU A 149 5.60 -7.07 4.18
N LYS A 150 4.68 -7.30 3.25
CA LYS A 150 5.03 -7.41 1.82
C LYS A 150 5.36 -6.02 1.27
N LEU A 151 6.60 -5.84 0.80
CA LEU A 151 7.01 -4.61 0.13
C LEU A 151 6.27 -4.43 -1.21
N VAL A 152 5.59 -3.30 -1.34
CA VAL A 152 4.98 -2.80 -2.57
C VAL A 152 5.70 -1.52 -2.99
N LYS A 153 5.88 -1.36 -4.30
CA LYS A 153 6.43 -0.16 -4.92
C LYS A 153 5.51 0.22 -6.07
N GLY A 154 5.33 1.50 -6.31
CA GLY A 154 4.63 2.01 -7.47
C GLY A 154 5.14 3.41 -7.80
N HIS A 155 4.47 4.05 -8.75
CA HIS A 155 4.84 5.39 -9.16
C HIS A 155 4.69 6.40 -8.02
N ASN A 156 3.60 6.26 -7.25
CA ASN A 156 3.22 7.17 -6.17
C ASN A 156 3.83 6.84 -4.80
N GLY A 157 4.71 5.84 -4.72
CA GLY A 157 5.42 5.55 -3.49
C GLY A 157 5.88 4.12 -3.31
N GLN A 158 6.38 3.84 -2.11
CA GLN A 158 6.73 2.48 -1.69
C GLN A 158 6.46 2.28 -0.21
N GLY A 159 6.29 1.04 0.20
CA GLY A 159 6.08 0.70 1.60
C GLY A 159 5.67 -0.75 1.76
N ASN A 160 5.76 -1.25 2.98
CA ASN A 160 5.25 -2.56 3.31
C ASN A 160 3.73 -2.47 3.51
N LEU A 161 3.03 -3.50 3.06
CA LEU A 161 1.66 -3.79 3.51
C LEU A 161 1.73 -4.47 4.87
N ASP A 162 0.82 -4.16 5.79
CA ASP A 162 0.72 -4.93 7.03
C ASP A 162 0.47 -6.40 6.71
N LEU A 163 -0.52 -6.66 5.85
CA LEU A 163 -0.81 -7.99 5.32
C LEU A 163 -1.19 -7.92 3.83
N ALA A 164 -0.66 -8.85 3.04
CA ALA A 164 -1.05 -9.07 1.66
C ALA A 164 -1.69 -10.45 1.48
N ILE A 165 -2.80 -10.52 0.74
CA ILE A 165 -3.39 -11.76 0.24
C ILE A 165 -2.89 -11.96 -1.18
N GLU A 166 -2.00 -12.93 -1.36
CA GLU A 166 -1.33 -13.20 -2.64
C GLU A 166 -1.91 -14.46 -3.30
N CYS A 167 -2.20 -14.36 -4.60
CA CYS A 167 -2.52 -15.51 -5.43
C CYS A 167 -1.28 -16.40 -5.61
N ARG A 168 -1.39 -17.68 -5.26
CA ARG A 168 -0.25 -18.61 -5.27
C ARG A 168 0.29 -18.90 -6.66
N SER A 169 -0.57 -18.98 -7.67
CA SER A 169 -0.18 -19.32 -9.04
C SER A 169 0.58 -18.17 -9.71
N THR A 170 0.13 -16.92 -9.51
CA THR A 170 0.68 -15.75 -10.21
C THR A 170 1.65 -14.93 -9.36
N GLY A 171 1.60 -15.06 -8.04
CA GLY A 171 2.31 -14.18 -7.10
C GLY A 171 1.76 -12.74 -7.08
N ARG A 172 0.60 -12.49 -7.71
CA ARG A 172 -0.07 -11.18 -7.73
C ARG A 172 -0.83 -10.97 -6.42
N ILE A 173 -0.88 -9.72 -5.96
CA ILE A 173 -1.67 -9.32 -4.79
C ILE A 173 -3.14 -9.30 -5.22
N ALA A 174 -3.97 -10.12 -4.58
CA ALA A 174 -5.42 -10.12 -4.78
C ALA A 174 -6.12 -9.19 -3.77
N GLY A 175 -5.55 -9.07 -2.57
CA GLY A 175 -6.01 -8.12 -1.57
C GLY A 175 -4.88 -7.62 -0.68
N LEU A 176 -5.04 -6.42 -0.15
CA LEU A 176 -4.14 -5.82 0.83
C LEU A 176 -4.92 -5.36 2.05
N VAL A 177 -4.23 -5.32 3.20
CA VAL A 177 -4.83 -4.94 4.48
C VAL A 177 -3.92 -3.95 5.18
N GLU A 178 -4.51 -2.85 5.61
CA GLU A 178 -3.90 -1.81 6.42
C GLU A 178 -4.62 -1.76 7.77
N VAL A 179 -3.87 -1.94 8.85
CA VAL A 179 -4.38 -1.95 10.21
C VAL A 179 -4.16 -0.58 10.82
N LYS A 180 -5.23 0.10 11.22
CA LYS A 180 -5.18 1.42 11.86
C LYS A 180 -5.81 1.38 13.23
N LYS A 181 -5.25 2.13 14.18
CA LYS A 181 -5.87 2.25 15.51
C LYS A 181 -7.07 3.20 15.48
N GLU A 182 -6.88 4.41 14.94
CA GLU A 182 -7.87 5.50 14.99
C GLU A 182 -7.92 6.29 13.67
N ASP A 183 -6.77 6.48 12.99
CA ASP A 183 -6.70 7.25 11.74
C ASP A 183 -7.05 6.41 10.51
N PHE A 184 -8.35 6.10 10.37
CA PHE A 184 -8.87 5.38 9.21
C PHE A 184 -8.72 6.16 7.91
N LYS A 185 -8.77 7.51 7.93
CA LYS A 185 -8.61 8.33 6.73
C LYS A 185 -7.19 8.18 6.16
N GLN A 186 -6.17 8.18 7.02
CA GLN A 186 -4.81 7.86 6.61
C GLN A 186 -4.70 6.43 6.10
N GLY A 187 -5.34 5.45 6.75
CA GLY A 187 -5.38 4.06 6.27
C GLY A 187 -5.99 3.91 4.88
N VAL A 188 -7.11 4.59 4.63
CA VAL A 188 -7.77 4.62 3.32
C VAL A 188 -6.88 5.29 2.29
N ALA A 189 -6.26 6.43 2.61
CA ALA A 189 -5.32 7.12 1.73
C ALA A 189 -4.15 6.20 1.32
N GLN A 190 -3.53 5.56 2.30
CA GLN A 190 -2.43 4.64 2.11
C GLN A 190 -2.84 3.42 1.27
N ALA A 191 -3.99 2.81 1.59
CA ALA A 191 -4.52 1.68 0.85
C ALA A 191 -4.82 2.02 -0.62
N THR A 192 -5.39 3.21 -0.92
CA THR A 192 -5.68 3.65 -2.29
C THR A 192 -4.44 3.65 -3.17
N VAL A 193 -3.36 4.31 -2.73
CA VAL A 193 -2.12 4.39 -3.51
C VAL A 193 -1.40 3.04 -3.60
N GLN A 194 -1.50 2.20 -2.58
CA GLN A 194 -0.96 0.83 -2.60
C GLN A 194 -1.72 -0.09 -3.56
N MET A 195 -3.05 0.04 -3.65
CA MET A 195 -3.89 -0.72 -4.58
C MET A 195 -3.57 -0.35 -6.03
N GLU A 196 -3.52 0.95 -6.34
CA GLU A 196 -3.11 1.46 -7.67
C GLU A 196 -1.72 0.93 -8.03
N SER A 197 -0.75 1.05 -7.12
CA SER A 197 0.61 0.53 -7.31
C SER A 197 0.65 -0.98 -7.55
N SER A 198 -0.23 -1.74 -6.88
CA SER A 198 -0.30 -3.21 -7.03
C SER A 198 -0.88 -3.62 -8.37
N LEU A 199 -1.87 -2.87 -8.89
CA LEU A 199 -2.47 -3.08 -10.21
C LEU A 199 -1.52 -2.67 -11.33
N THR A 200 -0.87 -1.50 -11.21
CA THR A 200 -0.01 -0.93 -12.25
C THR A 200 1.37 -1.60 -12.33
N CYS A 201 1.81 -2.28 -11.26
CA CYS A 201 3.00 -3.14 -11.27
C CYS A 201 2.81 -4.44 -12.05
N ARG A 202 2.35 -4.35 -13.31
CA ARG A 202 2.52 -5.45 -14.27
C ARG A 202 4.02 -5.61 -14.50
N LYS A 203 4.61 -6.67 -13.93
CA LYS A 203 5.94 -7.13 -14.34
C LYS A 203 5.86 -7.40 -15.84
N ARG A 204 6.40 -6.50 -16.67
CA ARG A 204 6.78 -6.83 -18.05
C ARG A 204 7.92 -7.84 -17.97
N LYS A 205 7.60 -9.12 -17.80
CA LYS A 205 8.48 -10.16 -18.32
C LYS A 205 8.27 -10.16 -19.83
N ALA A 206 9.34 -9.97 -20.58
CA ALA A 206 9.30 -9.82 -22.04
C ALA A 206 8.75 -11.04 -22.81
N ASN A 207 8.38 -12.14 -22.14
CA ASN A 207 8.18 -13.46 -22.76
C ASN A 207 6.91 -14.21 -22.32
N GLU A 208 5.95 -13.60 -21.60
CA GLU A 208 4.72 -14.30 -21.20
C GLU A 208 3.55 -13.82 -22.09
N ILE A 209 3.24 -14.64 -23.09
CA ILE A 209 1.98 -14.67 -23.86
C ILE A 209 0.85 -14.86 -22.84
N ASP A 210 -0.19 -14.03 -22.93
CA ASP A 210 -1.49 -14.11 -22.21
C ASP A 210 -1.52 -15.11 -21.06
N ASP A 211 -1.07 -14.67 -19.88
CA ASP A 211 -1.37 -15.38 -18.64
C ASP A 211 -2.78 -14.94 -18.24
N GLU A 212 -3.76 -15.83 -18.47
CA GLU A 212 -5.23 -15.72 -18.32
C GLU A 212 -5.74 -15.32 -16.92
N CYS A 213 -4.87 -14.82 -16.05
CA CYS A 213 -5.23 -14.26 -14.75
C CYS A 213 -4.86 -12.77 -14.72
N ASP A 214 -5.43 -12.01 -15.66
CA ASP A 214 -5.50 -10.55 -15.56
C ASP A 214 -6.44 -10.23 -14.39
N MET A 215 -5.82 -10.08 -13.22
CA MET A 215 -6.49 -9.54 -12.05
C MET A 215 -6.62 -8.05 -12.32
N ASP A 216 -7.70 -7.67 -13.00
CA ASP A 216 -8.05 -6.26 -13.28
C ASP A 216 -8.54 -5.53 -12.03
N LYS A 217 -8.42 -6.18 -10.87
CA LYS A 217 -8.97 -5.76 -9.59
C LYS A 217 -8.07 -6.15 -8.43
N VAL A 218 -7.92 -5.23 -7.49
CA VAL A 218 -7.31 -5.47 -6.18
C VAL A 218 -8.27 -5.01 -5.11
N TRP A 219 -8.40 -5.79 -4.05
CA TRP A 219 -9.21 -5.47 -2.89
C TRP A 219 -8.39 -4.82 -1.78
N GLY A 220 -8.93 -3.80 -1.14
CA GLY A 220 -8.32 -3.15 0.03
C GLY A 220 -9.16 -3.38 1.27
N ILE A 221 -8.50 -3.56 2.41
CA ILE A 221 -9.14 -3.59 3.72
C ILE A 221 -8.43 -2.58 4.61
N VAL A 222 -9.19 -1.69 5.24
CA VAL A 222 -8.71 -0.85 6.35
C VAL A 222 -9.46 -1.22 7.61
N THR A 223 -8.75 -1.61 8.66
CA THR A 223 -9.41 -2.16 9.85
C THR A 223 -8.66 -1.87 11.14
N ASP A 224 -9.40 -1.82 12.25
CA ASP A 224 -8.84 -1.83 13.60
C ASP A 224 -9.14 -3.16 14.33
N ALA A 225 -9.50 -4.19 13.56
CA ALA A 225 -10.06 -5.49 13.95
C ALA A 225 -11.51 -5.48 14.47
N GLU A 226 -12.10 -4.32 14.76
CA GLU A 226 -13.51 -4.18 15.16
C GLU A 226 -14.36 -3.61 14.03
N LYS A 227 -13.86 -2.54 13.40
CA LYS A 227 -14.42 -1.88 12.21
C LYS A 227 -13.62 -2.30 10.98
N TRP A 228 -14.32 -2.50 9.88
CA TRP A 228 -13.75 -2.96 8.62
C TRP A 228 -14.30 -2.11 7.48
N TYR A 229 -13.40 -1.46 6.75
CA TYR A 229 -13.68 -0.76 5.51
C TYR A 229 -13.15 -1.60 4.37
N PHE A 230 -14.02 -1.91 3.40
CA PHE A 230 -13.65 -2.64 2.20
C PHE A 230 -13.55 -1.66 1.05
N MET A 231 -12.50 -1.83 0.24
CA MET A 231 -12.21 -1.00 -0.92
C MET A 231 -12.01 -1.90 -2.12
N GLU A 232 -12.38 -1.39 -3.28
CA GLU A 232 -12.17 -2.04 -4.57
C GLU A 232 -11.42 -1.05 -5.46
N CYS A 233 -10.37 -1.53 -6.13
CA CYS A 233 -9.67 -0.76 -7.13
C CYS A 233 -9.63 -1.58 -8.42
N THR A 234 -10.00 -0.97 -9.53
CA THR A 234 -9.99 -1.55 -10.87
C THR A 234 -9.27 -0.63 -11.85
N PHE A 235 -8.81 -1.17 -12.97
CA PHE A 235 -8.49 -0.31 -14.12
C PHE A 235 -9.77 0.28 -14.71
N ASP A 236 -9.72 1.55 -15.13
CA ASP A 236 -10.74 2.12 -15.99
C ASP A 236 -10.73 1.40 -17.34
N GLU A 237 -11.92 1.03 -17.83
CA GLU A 237 -12.13 0.42 -19.16
C GLU A 237 -11.81 1.39 -20.31
#